data_AF-A0A9P1BL57-F1
#
_entry.id   AF-A0A9P1BL57-F1
#
_cell.length_a   1.000
_cell.length_b   1.000
_cell.length_c   1.000
_cell.angle_alpha   90.00
_cell.angle_beta   90.00
_cell.angle_gamma   90.00
#
_symmetry.space_group_name_H-M   'P 1'
#
loop_
_entity.id
_entity.type
_entity.pdbx_description
1 polymer ?
#
loop_
_entity_poly.entity_id
_entity_poly.type
_entity_poly.pdbx_seq_one_letter_code
_entity_poly.pdbx_strand_id
1 'polypeptide(L)'
;MALQYQRTFINFEESCGPVHMKTCWHTTKNKFQNVERWYLKNAQKENDGTRNQRSSSLPPSLNCKANDACSEKYVDGLLHKTGENYEWPIDAQGNTSKGSLGHPEVCGRFCIRFFYGNCRQGENCEFGHLAHREPKVKMDKAQRQLFEMLGEAEVLSLVLPHIERRCGRNGLNRRMLFVIHMLRRRLTSLPHPDDNHVLHARAVIPILRKFTVARLLELIRQSPAFPSGFKEDLKKLADRSLGRQ
;
A
#
# COMPACT_ATOMS: atom_id res chain seq x y z
N MET A 1 13.82 -8.42 -26.79
CA MET A 1 13.17 -7.09 -26.80
C MET A 1 12.72 -6.59 -25.41
N ALA A 2 12.62 -7.42 -24.36
CA ALA A 2 12.30 -6.95 -23.00
C ALA A 2 13.42 -6.16 -22.28
N LEU A 3 14.66 -6.17 -22.80
CA LEU A 3 15.81 -5.46 -22.22
C LEU A 3 15.90 -3.97 -22.63
N GLN A 4 15.07 -3.50 -23.56
CA GLN A 4 15.12 -2.11 -24.03
C GLN A 4 14.31 -1.16 -23.12
N TYR A 5 13.36 -1.68 -22.33
CA TYR A 5 12.50 -0.87 -21.46
C TYR A 5 13.09 -0.61 -20.06
N GLN A 6 14.06 -1.41 -19.60
CA GLN A 6 14.75 -1.16 -18.33
C GLN A 6 15.78 -0.02 -18.42
N ARG A 7 16.22 0.37 -19.63
CA ARG A 7 17.16 1.48 -19.82
C ARG A 7 16.49 2.86 -19.91
N THR A 8 15.21 2.95 -20.29
CA THR A 8 14.48 4.22 -20.38
C THR A 8 13.92 4.71 -19.03
N PHE A 9 13.83 3.84 -18.02
CA PHE A 9 13.23 4.21 -16.72
C PHE A 9 14.21 4.69 -15.65
N ILE A 10 15.53 4.53 -15.86
CA ILE A 10 16.57 4.98 -14.91
C ILE A 10 17.43 6.13 -15.49
N ASN A 11 17.53 6.28 -16.83
CA ASN A 11 18.41 7.28 -17.45
C ASN A 11 17.73 8.58 -17.91
N PHE A 12 16.43 8.80 -17.63
CA PHE A 12 15.75 10.02 -18.07
C PHE A 12 16.20 11.29 -17.31
N GLU A 13 16.90 11.15 -16.17
CA GLU A 13 17.50 12.30 -15.46
C GLU A 13 18.88 12.70 -16.00
N GLU A 14 19.57 11.86 -16.77
CA GLU A 14 20.96 12.13 -17.21
C GLU A 14 21.11 12.54 -18.69
N SER A 15 20.08 12.37 -19.54
CA SER A 15 20.23 12.58 -21.00
C SER A 15 19.55 13.84 -21.58
N CYS A 16 18.88 14.67 -20.77
CA CYS A 16 18.18 15.85 -21.27
C CYS A 16 18.90 17.14 -20.85
N GLY A 17 19.65 17.73 -21.79
CA GLY A 17 20.24 19.06 -21.61
C GLY A 17 19.19 20.14 -21.33
N PRO A 18 19.57 21.24 -20.64
CA PRO A 18 18.66 22.21 -20.02
C PRO A 18 17.71 22.95 -20.98
N VAL A 19 17.94 22.88 -22.29
CA VAL A 19 17.19 23.65 -23.30
C VAL A 19 15.92 22.91 -23.78
N HIS A 20 15.87 21.58 -23.70
CA HIS A 20 14.72 20.78 -24.15
C HIS A 20 13.65 20.52 -23.05
N MET A 21 13.89 20.96 -21.81
CA MET A 21 12.94 20.80 -20.72
C MET A 21 11.71 21.71 -20.86
N LYS A 22 11.86 22.94 -21.35
CA LYS A 22 10.80 23.96 -21.22
C LYS A 22 9.56 23.66 -22.07
N THR A 23 9.73 23.17 -23.29
CA THR A 23 8.60 22.84 -24.20
C THR A 23 7.91 21.54 -23.84
N CYS A 24 8.66 20.52 -23.38
CA CYS A 24 8.09 19.26 -22.91
C CYS A 24 7.29 19.45 -21.60
N TRP A 25 7.77 20.33 -20.71
CA TRP A 25 7.12 20.60 -19.42
C TRP A 25 5.75 21.25 -19.57
N HIS A 26 5.56 22.20 -20.51
CA HIS A 26 4.27 22.87 -20.71
C HIS A 26 3.17 21.93 -21.21
N THR A 27 3.48 21.00 -22.12
CA THR A 27 2.49 20.04 -22.65
C THR A 27 2.11 19.00 -21.58
N THR A 28 3.06 18.55 -20.75
CA THR A 28 2.75 17.69 -19.60
C THR A 28 1.99 18.42 -18.50
N LYS A 29 2.26 19.71 -18.26
CA LYS A 29 1.58 20.50 -17.22
C LYS A 29 0.11 20.74 -17.56
N ASN A 30 -0.23 20.99 -18.82
CA ASN A 30 -1.62 21.10 -19.27
C ASN A 30 -2.40 19.78 -19.15
N LYS A 31 -1.76 18.64 -19.48
CA LYS A 31 -2.38 17.32 -19.26
C LYS A 31 -2.60 17.04 -17.77
N PHE A 32 -1.65 17.41 -16.91
CA PHE A 32 -1.76 17.24 -15.46
C PHE A 32 -2.89 18.08 -14.84
N GLN A 33 -3.03 19.35 -15.26
CA GLN A 33 -4.09 20.24 -14.77
C GLN A 33 -5.49 19.81 -15.19
N ASN A 34 -5.64 19.13 -16.33
CA ASN A 34 -6.94 18.59 -16.76
C ASN A 34 -7.33 17.33 -15.97
N VAL A 35 -6.34 16.53 -15.58
CA VAL A 35 -6.53 15.34 -14.74
C VAL A 35 -6.86 15.72 -13.31
N GLU A 36 -6.12 16.66 -12.72
CA GLU A 36 -6.41 17.22 -11.41
C GLU A 36 -7.82 17.85 -11.38
N ARG A 37 -8.21 18.57 -12.44
CA ARG A 37 -9.60 19.08 -12.59
C ARG A 37 -10.64 17.97 -12.72
N TRP A 38 -10.33 16.87 -13.41
CA TRP A 38 -11.22 15.71 -13.50
C TRP A 38 -11.39 15.02 -12.14
N TYR A 39 -10.29 14.82 -11.40
CA TYR A 39 -10.31 14.27 -10.04
C TYR A 39 -11.10 15.16 -9.07
N LEU A 40 -10.85 16.47 -9.06
CA LEU A 40 -11.57 17.42 -8.21
C LEU A 40 -13.07 17.48 -8.54
N LYS A 41 -13.43 17.42 -9.84
CA LYS A 41 -14.83 17.39 -10.27
C LYS A 41 -15.57 16.11 -9.86
N ASN A 42 -14.90 14.95 -9.89
CA ASN A 42 -15.53 13.69 -9.47
C ASN A 42 -15.59 13.54 -7.95
N ALA A 43 -14.60 14.05 -7.21
CA ALA A 43 -14.63 14.09 -5.75
C ALA A 43 -15.76 14.97 -5.21
N GLN A 44 -16.09 16.08 -5.88
CA GLN A 44 -17.22 16.94 -5.50
C GLN A 44 -18.59 16.30 -5.78
N LYS A 45 -18.74 15.56 -6.89
CA LYS A 45 -20.01 14.89 -7.23
C LYS A 45 -20.43 13.80 -6.24
N GLU A 46 -19.50 13.20 -5.50
CA GLU A 46 -19.82 12.22 -4.45
C GLU A 46 -20.35 12.85 -3.15
N ASN A 47 -20.10 14.14 -2.91
CA ASN A 47 -20.59 14.84 -1.71
C ASN A 47 -22.03 15.33 -1.83
N ASP A 48 -22.52 15.52 -3.05
CA ASP A 48 -23.89 16.00 -3.32
C ASP A 48 -24.91 14.86 -3.53
N GLY A 49 -24.47 13.59 -3.47
CA GLY A 49 -25.29 12.42 -3.77
C GLY A 49 -25.87 11.71 -2.55
N THR A 50 -27.12 12.03 -2.20
CA THR A 50 -28.07 11.17 -1.45
C THR A 50 -27.79 10.87 0.03
N ARG A 51 -28.17 11.81 0.90
CA ARG A 51 -28.55 11.56 2.30
C ARG A 51 -29.83 10.72 2.33
N ASN A 52 -29.68 9.41 2.22
CA ASN A 52 -30.78 8.45 2.23
C ASN A 52 -31.38 8.37 3.64
N GLN A 53 -32.63 8.81 3.79
CA GLN A 53 -33.40 8.72 5.03
C GLN A 53 -33.58 7.25 5.40
N ARG A 54 -32.88 6.77 6.45
CA ARG A 54 -33.20 5.49 7.08
C ARG A 54 -33.99 5.73 8.36
N SER A 55 -35.02 4.90 8.47
CA SER A 55 -36.13 4.90 9.41
C SER A 55 -35.71 4.83 10.88
N SER A 56 -36.40 5.64 11.67
CA SER A 56 -36.41 5.74 13.11
C SER A 56 -37.08 4.53 13.77
N SER A 57 -36.36 3.82 14.64
CA SER A 57 -36.94 3.09 15.78
C SER A 57 -35.82 2.72 16.76
N LEU A 58 -35.43 3.70 17.60
CA LEU A 58 -34.71 3.45 18.84
C LEU A 58 -35.37 4.28 19.96
N PRO A 59 -35.38 3.75 21.21
CA PRO A 59 -36.06 4.37 22.34
C PRO A 59 -35.37 5.66 22.82
N PRO A 60 -36.10 6.55 23.52
CA PRO A 60 -35.59 7.85 23.93
C PRO A 60 -34.59 7.70 25.08
N SER A 61 -33.29 7.74 24.77
CA SER A 61 -32.23 7.89 25.77
C SER A 61 -31.72 9.33 25.79
N LEU A 62 -31.87 9.97 26.95
CA LEU A 62 -31.08 11.07 27.50
C LEU A 62 -30.57 12.13 26.51
N ASN A 63 -31.25 13.26 26.60
CA ASN A 63 -30.95 14.58 26.05
C ASN A 63 -29.47 14.98 26.16
N CYS A 64 -28.64 14.51 25.24
CA CYS A 64 -27.32 15.06 24.95
C CYS A 64 -27.45 15.82 23.63
N LYS A 65 -27.28 17.15 23.69
CA LYS A 65 -27.19 17.99 22.49
C LYS A 65 -25.89 17.64 21.77
N ALA A 66 -25.98 16.66 20.86
CA ALA A 66 -24.87 16.18 20.04
C ALA A 66 -24.51 17.22 18.99
N ASN A 67 -23.40 17.93 19.21
CA ASN A 67 -22.63 18.50 18.12
C ASN A 67 -21.68 17.39 17.62
N ASP A 68 -22.06 16.70 16.54
CA ASP A 68 -21.34 15.56 15.97
C ASP A 68 -19.88 15.86 15.54
N ALA A 69 -19.49 17.14 15.49
CA ALA A 69 -18.13 17.56 15.16
C ALA A 69 -17.12 17.46 16.34
N CYS A 70 -17.57 17.15 17.56
CA CYS A 70 -16.70 17.14 18.75
C CYS A 70 -16.09 15.76 19.06
N SER A 71 -16.69 14.67 18.59
CA SER A 71 -16.25 13.32 18.98
C SER A 71 -14.98 12.87 18.26
N GLU A 72 -14.81 13.20 16.97
CA GLU A 72 -13.68 12.70 16.18
C GLU A 72 -12.34 13.35 16.58
N LYS A 73 -12.33 14.67 16.80
CA LYS A 73 -11.14 15.39 17.29
C LYS A 73 -10.73 14.99 18.70
N TYR A 74 -11.69 14.58 19.54
CA TYR A 74 -11.42 14.12 20.90
C TYR A 74 -10.75 12.74 20.90
N VAL A 75 -11.23 11.81 20.06
CA VAL A 75 -10.64 10.47 19.92
C VAL A 75 -9.21 10.56 19.36
N ASP A 76 -8.98 11.39 18.34
CA ASP A 76 -7.63 11.60 17.79
C ASP A 76 -6.67 12.24 18.82
N GLY A 77 -7.13 13.24 19.57
CA GLY A 77 -6.34 13.85 20.64
C GLY A 77 -5.99 12.89 21.78
N LEU A 78 -6.90 11.97 22.12
CA LEU A 78 -6.69 10.94 23.15
C LEU A 78 -5.70 9.86 22.68
N LEU A 79 -5.78 9.45 21.41
CA LEU A 79 -4.84 8.51 20.80
C LEU A 79 -3.43 9.10 20.70
N HIS A 80 -3.30 10.39 20.35
CA HIS A 80 -1.99 11.04 20.27
C HIS A 80 -1.34 11.19 21.67
N LYS A 81 -2.12 11.60 22.68
CA LYS A 81 -1.63 11.72 24.07
C LYS A 81 -1.24 10.39 24.71
N THR A 82 -1.94 9.30 24.36
CA THR A 82 -1.60 7.96 24.85
C THR A 82 -0.40 7.37 24.11
N GLY A 83 -0.16 7.75 22.85
CA GLY A 83 0.96 7.25 22.05
C GLY A 83 2.34 7.80 22.42
N GLU A 84 2.42 9.04 22.91
CA GLU A 84 3.73 9.71 23.13
C GLU A 84 4.51 9.17 24.34
N ASN A 85 3.84 8.56 25.32
CA ASN A 85 4.48 8.01 26.53
C ASN A 85 4.33 6.49 26.66
N TYR A 86 3.81 5.81 25.63
CA TYR A 86 3.70 4.35 25.69
C TYR A 86 5.05 3.73 25.36
N GLU A 87 5.82 3.41 26.41
CA GLU A 87 6.92 2.46 26.27
C GLU A 87 6.33 1.14 25.80
N TRP A 88 6.64 0.78 24.55
CA TRP A 88 6.21 -0.48 23.99
C TRP A 88 6.82 -1.59 24.85
N PRO A 89 6.00 -2.49 25.42
CA PRO A 89 6.54 -3.64 26.11
C PRO A 89 7.33 -4.44 25.08
N ILE A 90 8.65 -4.33 25.15
CA ILE A 90 9.54 -5.36 24.62
C ILE A 90 9.07 -6.62 25.34
N ASP A 91 8.79 -7.69 24.60
CA ASP A 91 8.50 -8.96 25.22
C ASP A 91 9.60 -9.23 26.26
N ALA A 92 9.22 -9.33 27.53
CA ALA A 92 10.18 -9.53 28.62
C ALA A 92 11.00 -10.83 28.41
N GLN A 93 10.59 -11.67 27.46
CA GLN A 93 11.22 -12.91 27.06
C GLN A 93 12.00 -12.85 25.74
N GLY A 94 11.89 -11.79 24.93
CA GLY A 94 12.62 -11.67 23.65
C GLY A 94 12.25 -12.69 22.57
N ASN A 95 11.09 -13.34 22.67
CA ASN A 95 10.70 -14.43 21.76
C ASN A 95 9.96 -13.89 20.53
N THR A 96 10.66 -13.85 19.39
CA THR A 96 10.07 -13.46 18.10
C THR A 96 9.04 -14.47 17.61
N SER A 97 7.79 -14.03 17.41
CA SER A 97 6.75 -14.86 16.78
C SER A 97 7.04 -15.20 15.32
N LYS A 98 6.44 -16.28 14.79
CA LYS A 98 6.44 -16.60 13.34
C LYS A 98 6.02 -15.41 12.49
N GLY A 99 5.04 -14.63 12.95
CA GLY A 99 4.61 -13.40 12.28
C GLY A 99 5.65 -12.28 12.26
N SER A 100 6.60 -12.26 13.21
CA SER A 100 7.71 -11.31 13.24
C SER A 100 8.82 -11.66 12.25
N LEU A 101 8.81 -12.84 11.62
CA LEU A 101 9.83 -13.24 10.66
C LEU A 101 9.90 -12.27 9.47
N GLY A 102 11.11 -11.73 9.29
CA GLY A 102 11.46 -10.75 8.26
C GLY A 102 10.94 -9.33 8.51
N HIS A 103 10.75 -8.97 9.78
CA HIS A 103 10.59 -7.57 10.18
C HIS A 103 11.78 -6.71 9.69
N PRO A 104 11.57 -5.46 9.26
CA PRO A 104 10.28 -4.75 9.11
C PRO A 104 9.61 -4.94 7.74
N GLU A 105 10.32 -5.46 6.74
CA GLU A 105 9.89 -5.40 5.33
C GLU A 105 8.83 -6.43 4.95
N VAL A 106 8.88 -7.61 5.57
CA VAL A 106 8.06 -8.74 5.16
C VAL A 106 7.32 -9.38 6.33
N CYS A 107 7.37 -8.82 7.55
CA CYS A 107 6.62 -9.33 8.69
C CYS A 107 5.09 -9.25 8.51
N GLY A 108 4.37 -10.05 9.29
CA GLY A 108 2.91 -10.12 9.29
C GLY A 108 2.25 -8.85 9.84
N ARG A 109 0.91 -8.88 9.95
CA ARG A 109 0.18 -7.83 10.66
C ARG A 109 0.54 -7.86 12.15
N PHE A 110 0.60 -6.70 12.80
CA PHE A 110 0.88 -6.60 14.23
C PHE A 110 -0.21 -7.32 15.05
N CYS A 111 0.20 -8.06 16.07
CA CYS A 111 -0.68 -8.85 16.92
C CYS A 111 -1.38 -7.96 17.95
N ILE A 112 -2.67 -7.71 17.74
CA ILE A 112 -3.46 -6.89 18.68
C ILE A 112 -3.55 -7.54 20.08
N ARG A 113 -3.53 -8.88 20.17
CA ARG A 113 -3.55 -9.57 21.46
C ARG A 113 -2.23 -9.39 22.21
N PHE A 114 -1.11 -9.40 21.50
CA PHE A 114 0.22 -9.18 22.10
C PHE A 114 0.34 -7.75 22.62
N PHE A 115 -0.18 -6.78 21.85
CA PHE A 115 -0.24 -5.38 22.28
C PHE A 115 -0.92 -5.19 23.64
N TYR A 116 -2.01 -5.92 23.89
CA TYR A 116 -2.72 -5.89 25.17
C TYR A 116 -2.18 -6.89 26.21
N GLY A 117 -1.01 -7.51 25.98
CA GLY A 117 -0.41 -8.49 26.90
C GLY A 117 -1.16 -9.85 26.99
N ASN A 118 -2.06 -10.13 26.04
CA ASN A 118 -3.00 -11.26 26.08
C ASN A 118 -2.75 -12.29 24.97
N CYS A 119 -1.58 -12.28 24.30
CA CYS A 119 -1.25 -13.27 23.29
C CYS A 119 -0.81 -14.58 23.94
N ARG A 120 -1.61 -15.65 23.78
CA ARG A 120 -1.29 -16.99 24.27
C ARG A 120 -0.53 -17.86 23.27
N GLN A 121 -0.38 -17.40 22.04
CA GLN A 121 0.28 -18.18 20.97
C GLN A 121 1.81 -18.11 21.04
N GLY A 122 2.37 -17.14 21.75
CA GLY A 122 3.82 -16.97 21.89
C GLY A 122 4.54 -16.97 20.54
N GLU A 123 5.56 -17.81 20.41
CA GLU A 123 6.34 -17.99 19.17
C GLU A 123 5.51 -18.47 17.99
N ASN A 124 4.42 -19.22 18.23
CA ASN A 124 3.55 -19.75 17.19
C ASN A 124 2.55 -18.72 16.65
N CYS A 125 2.57 -17.48 17.13
CA CYS A 125 1.66 -16.45 16.61
C CYS A 125 1.99 -16.10 15.16
N GLU A 126 1.00 -16.16 14.27
CA GLU A 126 1.14 -15.75 12.86
C GLU A 126 1.22 -14.22 12.67
N PHE A 127 0.92 -13.47 13.74
CA PHE A 127 0.99 -12.02 13.78
C PHE A 127 2.32 -11.56 14.39
N GLY A 128 2.84 -10.42 13.92
CA GLY A 128 4.09 -9.85 14.41
C GLY A 128 3.92 -9.32 15.84
N HIS A 129 4.84 -9.70 16.73
CA HIS A 129 4.96 -9.15 18.08
C HIS A 129 5.88 -7.92 18.11
N LEU A 130 6.72 -7.75 17.09
CA LEU A 130 7.62 -6.60 17.01
C LEU A 130 6.85 -5.31 16.65
N ALA A 131 7.07 -4.27 17.44
CA ALA A 131 6.57 -2.93 17.15
C ALA A 131 7.22 -2.39 15.88
N HIS A 132 6.42 -1.76 15.01
CA HIS A 132 6.96 -0.99 13.90
C HIS A 132 7.24 0.43 14.38
N ARG A 133 8.45 0.93 14.13
CA ARG A 133 8.80 2.33 14.43
C ARG A 133 7.92 3.32 13.69
N GLU A 134 7.48 2.95 12.49
CA GLU A 134 6.67 3.80 11.63
C GLU A 134 5.24 3.24 11.51
N PRO A 135 4.22 4.11 11.58
CA PRO A 135 2.84 3.69 11.35
C PRO A 135 2.68 3.16 9.93
N LYS A 136 1.79 2.17 9.77
CA LYS A 136 1.50 1.60 8.45
C LYS A 136 0.89 2.67 7.56
N VAL A 137 1.64 3.03 6.52
CA VAL A 137 1.17 3.96 5.49
C VAL A 137 -0.04 3.33 4.77
N LYS A 138 -1.13 4.09 4.68
CA LYS A 138 -2.36 3.70 3.98
C LYS A 138 -2.52 4.57 2.73
N MET A 139 -3.10 3.99 1.69
CA MET A 139 -3.58 4.78 0.55
C MET A 139 -4.85 5.51 0.96
N ASP A 140 -5.01 6.75 0.54
CA ASP A 140 -6.26 7.47 0.72
C ASP A 140 -7.40 6.87 -0.14
N LYS A 141 -8.61 7.42 -0.04
CA LYS A 141 -9.76 6.90 -0.80
C LYS A 141 -9.54 7.04 -2.32
N ALA A 142 -9.07 8.18 -2.80
CA ALA A 142 -8.90 8.45 -4.22
C ALA A 142 -7.79 7.59 -4.83
N GLN A 143 -6.67 7.43 -4.12
CA GLN A 143 -5.56 6.56 -4.50
C GLN A 143 -6.01 5.10 -4.58
N ARG A 144 -6.84 4.62 -3.65
CA ARG A 144 -7.39 3.26 -3.70
C ARG A 144 -8.30 3.05 -4.90
N GLN A 145 -9.24 3.96 -5.13
CA GLN A 145 -10.12 3.90 -6.30
C GLN A 145 -9.32 3.91 -7.61
N LEU A 146 -8.30 4.78 -7.71
CA LEU A 146 -7.38 4.79 -8.84
C LEU A 146 -6.67 3.44 -9.00
N PHE A 147 -6.15 2.87 -7.93
CA PHE A 147 -5.45 1.59 -7.97
C PHE A 147 -6.37 0.41 -8.34
N GLU A 148 -7.64 0.43 -7.91
CA GLU A 148 -8.66 -0.58 -8.24
C GLU A 148 -9.07 -0.56 -9.72
N MET A 149 -8.97 0.60 -10.39
CA MET A 149 -9.23 0.73 -11.83
C MET A 149 -8.08 0.24 -12.71
N LEU A 150 -6.90 -0.03 -12.14
CA LEU A 150 -5.75 -0.47 -12.91
C LEU A 150 -5.87 -1.95 -13.31
N GLY A 151 -5.56 -2.24 -14.57
CA GLY A 151 -5.42 -3.61 -15.05
C GLY A 151 -4.18 -4.30 -14.49
N GLU A 152 -4.07 -5.60 -14.78
CA GLU A 152 -3.03 -6.45 -14.21
C GLU A 152 -1.62 -5.99 -14.61
N ALA A 153 -1.44 -5.63 -15.89
CA ALA A 153 -0.17 -5.18 -16.44
C ALA A 153 0.24 -3.84 -15.81
N GLU A 154 -0.70 -2.91 -15.65
CA GLU A 154 -0.47 -1.62 -15.01
C GLU A 154 -0.06 -1.78 -13.55
N VAL A 155 -0.80 -2.58 -12.77
CA VAL A 155 -0.45 -2.84 -11.36
C VAL A 155 0.95 -3.43 -11.24
N LEU A 156 1.28 -4.45 -12.04
CA LEU A 156 2.61 -5.07 -11.99
C LEU A 156 3.71 -4.09 -12.41
N SER A 157 3.49 -3.31 -13.46
CA SER A 157 4.46 -2.30 -13.95
C SER A 157 4.79 -1.24 -12.90
N LEU A 158 3.81 -0.87 -12.06
CA LEU A 158 3.98 0.09 -10.98
C LEU A 158 4.62 -0.52 -9.74
N VAL A 159 4.12 -1.69 -9.29
CA VAL A 159 4.49 -2.27 -7.99
C VAL A 159 5.83 -3.01 -8.05
N LEU A 160 6.11 -3.73 -9.14
CA LEU A 160 7.28 -4.60 -9.25
C LEU A 160 8.62 -3.86 -9.09
N PRO A 161 8.85 -2.68 -9.71
CA PRO A 161 10.10 -1.94 -9.49
C PRO A 161 10.33 -1.55 -8.03
N HIS A 162 9.25 -1.32 -7.27
CA HIS A 162 9.34 -1.00 -5.84
C HIS A 162 9.69 -2.23 -5.00
N ILE A 163 9.12 -3.39 -5.33
CA ILE A 163 9.48 -4.68 -4.71
C ILE A 163 10.96 -4.97 -4.93
N GLU A 164 11.44 -4.92 -6.17
CA GLU A 164 12.83 -5.22 -6.52
C GLU A 164 13.82 -4.30 -5.80
N ARG A 165 13.54 -2.99 -5.82
CA ARG A 165 14.39 -1.99 -5.16
C ARG A 165 14.46 -2.23 -3.66
N ARG A 166 13.33 -2.52 -3.00
CA ARG A 166 13.30 -2.80 -1.56
C ARG A 166 13.95 -4.12 -1.20
N CYS A 167 13.72 -5.17 -1.99
CA CYS A 167 14.38 -6.44 -1.79
C CYS A 167 15.91 -6.29 -1.92
N GLY A 168 16.39 -5.48 -2.86
CA GLY A 168 17.81 -5.18 -2.99
C GLY A 168 18.39 -4.44 -1.80
N ARG A 169 17.74 -3.35 -1.39
CA ARG A 169 18.21 -2.51 -0.26
C ARG A 169 18.23 -3.25 1.08
N ASN A 170 17.33 -4.22 1.27
CA ASN A 170 17.19 -4.96 2.53
C ASN A 170 17.82 -6.36 2.49
N GLY A 171 18.61 -6.70 1.46
CA GLY A 171 19.25 -8.03 1.36
C GLY A 171 18.28 -9.19 1.18
N LEU A 172 17.04 -8.94 0.76
CA LEU A 172 15.98 -9.95 0.58
C LEU A 172 15.97 -10.56 -0.83
N ASN A 173 16.82 -10.09 -1.75
CA ASN A 173 16.83 -10.54 -3.14
C ASN A 173 16.90 -12.06 -3.30
N ARG A 174 17.78 -12.74 -2.54
CA ARG A 174 17.92 -14.21 -2.64
C ARG A 174 16.66 -14.93 -2.18
N ARG A 175 16.04 -14.48 -1.08
CA ARG A 175 14.81 -15.07 -0.53
C ARG A 175 13.62 -14.82 -1.46
N MET A 176 13.52 -13.62 -2.02
CA MET A 176 12.39 -13.20 -2.84
C MET A 176 12.57 -13.47 -4.34
N LEU A 177 13.67 -14.12 -4.75
CA LEU A 177 14.03 -14.33 -6.16
C LEU A 177 12.90 -14.99 -6.94
N PHE A 178 12.33 -16.08 -6.41
CA PHE A 178 11.26 -16.80 -7.09
C PHE A 178 9.98 -15.96 -7.22
N VAL A 179 9.62 -15.19 -6.18
CA VAL A 179 8.48 -14.26 -6.22
C VAL A 179 8.70 -13.20 -7.30
N ILE A 180 9.86 -12.53 -7.30
CA ILE A 180 10.20 -11.50 -8.29
C ILE A 180 10.18 -12.08 -9.71
N HIS A 181 10.76 -13.27 -9.90
CA HIS A 181 10.78 -13.93 -11.21
C HIS A 181 9.37 -14.30 -11.69
N MET A 182 8.50 -14.78 -10.79
CA MET A 182 7.11 -15.08 -11.12
C MET A 182 6.35 -13.81 -11.53
N LEU A 183 6.51 -12.69 -10.81
CA LEU A 183 5.90 -11.41 -11.15
C LEU A 183 6.40 -10.88 -12.52
N ARG A 184 7.72 -10.97 -12.78
CA ARG A 184 8.31 -10.59 -14.08
C ARG A 184 7.78 -11.43 -15.23
N ARG A 185 7.70 -12.76 -15.04
CA ARG A 185 7.15 -13.68 -16.04
C ARG A 185 5.69 -13.35 -16.32
N ARG A 186 4.91 -13.02 -15.28
CA ARG A 186 3.52 -12.59 -15.47
C ARG A 186 3.43 -11.29 -16.25
N LEU A 187 4.18 -10.26 -15.87
CA LEU A 187 4.20 -8.97 -16.57
C LEU A 187 4.58 -9.12 -18.05
N THR A 188 5.55 -9.96 -18.38
CA THR A 188 5.98 -10.21 -19.77
C THR A 188 4.97 -11.01 -20.60
N SER A 189 4.06 -11.75 -19.96
CA SER A 189 2.98 -12.49 -20.64
C SER A 189 1.73 -11.67 -20.90
N LEU A 190 1.62 -10.49 -20.28
CA LEU A 190 0.46 -9.61 -20.41
C LEU A 190 0.65 -8.63 -21.58
N PRO A 191 -0.46 -8.09 -22.15
CA PRO A 191 -0.38 -6.97 -23.07
C PRO A 191 0.39 -5.79 -22.46
N HIS A 192 1.00 -4.97 -23.31
CA HIS A 192 1.68 -3.78 -22.82
C HIS A 192 0.69 -2.85 -22.10
N PRO A 193 1.03 -2.32 -20.91
CA PRO A 193 0.14 -1.41 -20.20
C PRO A 193 -0.15 -0.17 -21.04
N ASP A 194 -1.35 0.38 -20.93
CA ASP A 194 -1.69 1.67 -21.56
C ASP A 194 -0.88 2.79 -20.91
N ASP A 195 -0.05 3.47 -21.70
CA ASP A 195 0.78 4.59 -21.25
C ASP A 195 -0.04 5.67 -20.53
N ASN A 196 -1.28 5.93 -20.96
CA ASN A 196 -2.13 6.92 -20.31
C ASN A 196 -2.50 6.50 -18.89
N HIS A 197 -2.89 5.25 -18.67
CA HIS A 197 -3.20 4.73 -17.33
C HIS A 197 -1.98 4.78 -16.42
N VAL A 198 -0.80 4.42 -16.94
CA VAL A 198 0.46 4.49 -16.18
C VAL A 198 0.78 5.94 -15.79
N LEU A 199 0.54 6.92 -16.68
CA LEU A 199 0.71 8.34 -16.38
C LEU A 199 -0.21 8.81 -15.25
N HIS A 200 -1.49 8.44 -15.26
CA HIS A 200 -2.42 8.79 -14.18
C HIS A 200 -2.03 8.13 -12.86
N ALA A 201 -1.56 6.89 -12.92
CA ALA A 201 -1.10 6.16 -11.74
C ALA A 201 0.22 6.70 -11.14
N ARG A 202 0.90 7.66 -11.79
CA ARG A 202 2.09 8.30 -11.19
C ARG A 202 1.79 8.98 -9.86
N ALA A 203 0.55 9.40 -9.64
CA ALA A 203 0.10 9.96 -8.36
C ALA A 203 0.24 8.99 -7.18
N VAL A 204 0.21 7.66 -7.41
CA VAL A 204 0.40 6.66 -6.33
C VAL A 204 1.88 6.31 -6.08
N ILE A 205 2.79 6.65 -6.98
CA ILE A 205 4.21 6.29 -6.82
C ILE A 205 4.83 6.80 -5.50
N PRO A 206 4.59 8.05 -5.05
CA PRO A 206 5.12 8.52 -3.78
C PRO A 206 4.66 7.69 -2.58
N ILE A 207 3.41 7.20 -2.58
CA ILE A 207 2.88 6.37 -1.49
C ILE A 207 3.45 4.95 -1.55
N LEU A 208 3.58 4.37 -2.76
CA LEU A 208 4.18 3.05 -2.97
C LEU A 208 5.63 2.98 -2.48
N ARG A 209 6.40 4.07 -2.62
CA ARG A 209 7.78 4.15 -2.10
C ARG A 209 7.85 3.95 -0.59
N LYS A 210 6.79 4.28 0.16
CA LYS A 210 6.74 4.14 1.62
C LYS A 210 6.26 2.75 2.06
N PHE A 211 5.74 1.92 1.15
CA PHE A 211 5.19 0.61 1.49
C PHE A 211 6.28 -0.45 1.64
N THR A 212 6.17 -1.27 2.68
CA THR A 212 7.02 -2.45 2.84
C THR A 212 6.79 -3.48 1.73
N VAL A 213 7.73 -4.40 1.52
CA VAL A 213 7.57 -5.49 0.54
C VAL A 213 6.29 -6.29 0.79
N ALA A 214 5.99 -6.66 2.03
CA ALA A 214 4.74 -7.35 2.35
C ALA A 214 3.50 -6.54 1.95
N ARG A 215 3.50 -5.21 2.17
CA ARG A 215 2.36 -4.38 1.79
C ARG A 215 2.21 -4.27 0.28
N LEU A 216 3.31 -4.19 -0.46
CA LEU A 216 3.30 -4.19 -1.93
C LEU A 216 2.75 -5.50 -2.49
N LEU A 217 3.14 -6.65 -1.92
CA LEU A 217 2.57 -7.94 -2.29
C LEU A 217 1.08 -8.05 -1.95
N GLU A 218 0.67 -7.49 -0.82
CA GLU A 218 -0.74 -7.45 -0.42
C GLU A 218 -1.58 -6.62 -1.39
N LEU A 219 -1.05 -5.52 -1.95
CA LEU A 219 -1.75 -4.76 -2.98
C LEU A 219 -2.05 -5.62 -4.22
N ILE A 220 -1.09 -6.44 -4.66
CA ILE A 220 -1.26 -7.36 -5.78
C ILE A 220 -2.36 -8.39 -5.46
N ARG A 221 -2.35 -8.93 -4.24
CA ARG A 221 -3.35 -9.91 -3.81
C ARG A 221 -4.76 -9.33 -3.70
N GLN A 222 -4.87 -8.11 -3.20
CA GLN A 222 -6.15 -7.42 -3.00
C GLN A 222 -6.72 -6.88 -4.32
N SER A 223 -5.88 -6.64 -5.33
CA SER A 223 -6.33 -6.12 -6.61
C SER A 223 -7.30 -7.10 -7.31
N PRO A 224 -8.46 -6.63 -7.78
CA PRO A 224 -9.43 -7.45 -8.51
C PRO A 224 -8.90 -7.89 -9.89
N ALA A 225 -7.87 -7.22 -10.42
CA ALA A 225 -7.31 -7.50 -11.74
C ALA A 225 -6.60 -8.86 -11.85
N PHE A 226 -6.23 -9.48 -10.72
CA PHE A 226 -5.48 -10.74 -10.72
C PHE A 226 -6.39 -11.97 -10.57
N PRO A 227 -6.15 -13.05 -11.34
CA PRO A 227 -6.83 -14.33 -11.14
C PRO A 227 -6.58 -14.91 -9.74
N SER A 228 -7.57 -15.61 -9.18
CA SER A 228 -7.47 -16.24 -7.85
C SER A 228 -6.33 -17.26 -7.75
N GLY A 229 -6.14 -18.10 -8.77
CA GLY A 229 -5.05 -19.08 -8.80
C GLY A 229 -3.66 -18.43 -8.67
N PHE A 230 -3.44 -17.31 -9.38
CA PHE A 230 -2.20 -16.55 -9.29
C PHE A 230 -1.97 -15.97 -7.88
N LYS A 231 -3.03 -15.47 -7.24
CA LYS A 231 -2.95 -14.91 -5.87
C LYS A 231 -2.55 -15.98 -4.85
N GLU A 232 -3.08 -17.19 -4.99
CA GLU A 232 -2.73 -18.31 -4.10
C GLU A 232 -1.30 -18.82 -4.33
N ASP A 233 -0.86 -18.89 -5.60
CA ASP A 233 0.53 -19.24 -5.90
C ASP A 233 1.51 -18.20 -5.36
N LEU A 234 1.17 -16.91 -5.52
CA LEU A 234 1.93 -15.81 -4.95
C LEU A 234 2.02 -15.89 -3.42
N LYS A 235 0.90 -16.21 -2.75
CA LYS A 235 0.86 -16.43 -1.29
C LYS A 235 1.83 -17.54 -0.89
N LYS A 236 1.66 -18.74 -1.45
CA LYS A 236 2.45 -19.92 -1.10
C LYS A 236 3.94 -19.68 -1.32
N LEU A 237 4.29 -19.03 -2.43
CA LEU A 237 5.67 -18.74 -2.76
C LEU A 237 6.28 -17.70 -1.81
N ALA A 238 5.53 -16.64 -1.48
CA ALA A 238 5.97 -15.64 -0.50
C ALA A 238 6.14 -16.27 0.89
N ASP A 239 5.17 -17.06 1.37
CA ASP A 239 5.25 -17.72 2.67
C ASP A 239 6.46 -18.66 2.77
N ARG A 240 6.73 -19.45 1.71
CA ARG A 240 7.92 -20.29 1.60
C ARG A 240 9.21 -19.48 1.61
N SER A 241 9.28 -18.40 0.83
CA SER A 241 10.44 -17.50 0.78
C SER A 241 10.77 -16.84 2.12
N LEU A 242 9.77 -16.70 2.99
CA LEU A 242 9.89 -16.07 4.30
C LEU A 242 10.08 -17.07 5.45
N GLY A 243 10.05 -18.38 5.17
CA GLY A 243 10.14 -19.41 6.20
C GLY A 243 8.88 -19.53 7.07
N ARG A 244 7.72 -19.13 6.53
CA ARG A 244 6.41 -19.33 7.16
C ARG A 244 5.82 -20.65 6.67
N GLN A 245 6.26 -21.74 7.28
CA GLN A 245 5.67 -23.07 7.10
C GLN A 245 5.13 -23.59 8.43
#